data_AF-A0A0P1GL78-F1
#
_entry.id   AF-A0A0P1GL78-F1
#
_cell.length_a   1.000
_cell.length_b   1.000
_cell.length_c   1.000
_cell.angle_alpha   90.00
_cell.angle_beta   90.00
_cell.angle_gamma   90.00
#
_symmetry.space_group_name_H-M   'P 1'
#
loop_
_entity.id
_entity.type
_entity.pdbx_description
1 polymer ?
#
loop_
_entity_poly.entity_id
_entity_poly.type
_entity_poly.pdbx_seq_one_letter_code
_entity_poly.pdbx_strand_id
1 'polypeptide(L)' 'MSVISYLIPISLVLGGLGLWGFVYTLRSNQYEDPDGDARRILSDEWDDHPRP' A
#
# COMPACT_ATOMS: atom_id res chain seq x y z
N MET A 1 25.76 8.77 -22.36
CA MET A 1 24.44 9.02 -22.98
C MET A 1 23.57 7.78 -23.12
N SER A 2 24.12 6.56 -23.19
CA SER A 2 23.33 5.31 -23.28
C SER A 2 22.50 4.98 -22.04
N VAL A 3 23.04 5.21 -20.84
CA VAL A 3 22.36 4.83 -19.58
C VAL A 3 21.14 5.71 -19.26
N ILE A 4 21.25 7.02 -19.55
CA ILE A 4 20.18 8.00 -19.29
C ILE A 4 18.93 7.64 -20.10
N SER A 5 19.10 7.12 -21.33
CA SER A 5 18.00 6.66 -22.19
C SER A 5 17.16 5.54 -21.58
N TYR A 6 17.72 4.75 -20.65
CA TYR A 6 16.98 3.73 -19.91
C TYR A 6 16.49 4.25 -18.56
N LEU A 7 17.30 5.03 -17.85
CA LEU A 7 16.95 5.51 -16.52
C LEU A 7 15.76 6.47 -16.54
N ILE A 8 15.66 7.36 -17.53
CA ILE A 8 14.52 8.29 -17.64
C ILE A 8 13.17 7.53 -17.74
N PRO A 9 12.96 6.63 -18.71
CA PRO A 9 11.69 5.91 -18.81
C PRO A 9 11.44 5.01 -17.60
N ILE A 10 12.47 4.35 -17.04
CA ILE A 10 12.32 3.55 -15.83
C ILE A 10 11.86 4.42 -14.65
N SER A 11 12.48 5.58 -14.43
CA SER A 11 12.09 6.51 -13.37
C SER A 11 10.66 7.03 -13.54
N LEU A 12 10.24 7.34 -14.78
CA LEU A 12 8.87 7.76 -15.06
C LEU A 12 7.86 6.65 -14.77
N VAL A 13 8.16 5.40 -15.16
CA VAL A 13 7.32 4.24 -14.87
C VAL A 13 7.22 4.02 -13.36
N LEU A 14 8.35 4.03 -12.63
CA LEU A 14 8.35 3.85 -11.18
C LEU A 14 7.58 4.97 -10.47
N GLY A 15 7.75 6.22 -10.90
CA GLY A 15 6.97 7.35 -10.38
C GLY A 15 5.47 7.21 -10.66
N GLY A 16 5.11 6.78 -11.87
CA GLY A 16 3.72 6.50 -12.26
C GLY A 16 3.09 5.36 -11.47
N LEU A 17 3.81 4.26 -11.27
CA LEU A 17 3.37 3.13 -10.45
C LEU A 17 3.19 3.54 -8.99
N GLY A 18 4.10 4.35 -8.44
CA GLY A 18 3.97 4.89 -7.09
C GLY A 18 2.73 5.78 -6.93
N LEU A 19 2.48 6.69 -7.87
CA LEU A 19 1.29 7.54 -7.86
C LEU A 19 0.00 6.73 -8.01
N TRP A 20 0.00 5.76 -8.93
CA TRP A 20 -1.14 4.87 -9.13
C TRP A 20 -1.44 4.06 -7.87
N GLY A 21 -0.41 3.49 -7.25
CA GLY A 21 -0.51 2.78 -5.98
C GLY A 21 -1.06 3.67 -4.85
N PHE A 22 -0.59 4.91 -4.74
CA PHE A 22 -1.08 5.88 -3.76
C PHE A 22 -2.57 6.20 -3.96
N VAL A 23 -3.02 6.42 -5.20
CA VAL A 23 -4.44 6.67 -5.47
C VAL A 23 -5.26 5.40 -5.19
N TYR A 24 -4.72 4.22 -5.50
CA TYR A 24 -5.37 2.94 -5.18
C TYR A 24 -5.56 2.76 -3.67
N THR A 25 -4.57 3.05 -2.83
CA THR A 25 -4.69 2.91 -1.36
C THR A 25 -5.75 3.87 -0.80
N LEU A 26 -5.81 5.11 -1.30
CA LEU A 26 -6.84 6.07 -0.93
C LEU A 26 -8.26 5.60 -1.32
N ARG A 27 -8.42 4.97 -2.48
CA ARG A 27 -9.74 4.51 -2.97
C ARG A 27 -10.19 3.16 -2.41
N SER A 28 -9.28 2.40 -1.81
CA SER A 28 -9.55 1.06 -1.28
C SER A 28 -9.87 1.06 0.21
N ASN A 29 -10.19 2.22 0.80
CA ASN A 29 -10.58 2.36 2.20
C ASN A 29 -9.55 1.85 3.22
N GLN A 30 -8.28 1.69 2.81
CA GLN A 30 -7.20 1.16 3.66
C GLN A 30 -6.87 2.04 4.88
N TYR A 31 -7.36 3.27 4.92
CA TYR A 31 -7.09 4.25 5.98
C TYR A 31 -8.33 4.58 6.82
N GLU A 32 -9.43 3.83 6.70
CA GLU A 32 -10.68 4.12 7.42
C GLU A 32 -10.62 3.83 8.93
N ASP A 33 -9.87 2.80 9.36
CA ASP A 33 -9.79 2.39 10.77
C ASP A 33 -8.37 1.98 11.22
N PRO A 34 -7.37 2.90 11.14
CA PRO A 34 -6.01 2.61 11.58
C PRO A 34 -5.92 2.31 13.10
N ASP A 35 -6.78 2.95 13.89
CA ASP A 35 -6.81 2.75 15.34
C ASP A 35 -7.40 1.39 15.74
N GLY A 36 -8.37 0.87 14.98
CA GLY A 36 -8.92 -0.46 15.19
C GLY A 36 -7.94 -1.56 14.81
N ASP A 37 -7.18 -1.39 13.73
CA ASP A 37 -6.09 -2.31 13.37
C ASP A 37 -5.00 -2.38 14.44
N ALA A 38 -4.59 -1.22 14.98
CA ALA A 38 -3.62 -1.15 16.07
C ALA A 38 -4.12 -1.76 17.38
N ARG A 39 -5.43 -1.82 17.60
CA ARG A 39 -6.01 -2.49 18.78
C ARG A 39 -6.17 -3.99 18.58
N ARG A 40 -6.46 -4.45 17.36
CA ARG A 40 -6.58 -5.88 17.03
C ARG A 40 -5.28 -6.64 17.23
N ILE A 41 -4.14 -6.05 16.88
CA ILE A 41 -2.83 -6.70 17.07
C ILE A 41 -2.46 -6.92 18.56
N LEU A 42 -3.14 -6.23 19.48
CA LEU A 42 -2.96 -6.39 20.94
C LEU A 42 -4.02 -7.29 21.56
N SER A 43 -4.89 -7.88 20.75
CA SER A 43 -6.02 -8.71 21.18
C SER A 43 -5.85 -10.12 20.63
N ASP A 44 -5.92 -11.11 21.52
CA ASP A 44 -5.89 -12.54 21.13
C ASP A 44 -7.26 -13.01 20.56
N GLU A 45 -8.26 -12.11 20.46
CA GLU A 45 -9.58 -12.42 19.95
C GLU A 45 -9.51 -12.63 18.43
N TRP A 46 -9.88 -13.83 17.96
CA TRP A 46 -9.86 -14.24 16.54
C TRP A 46 -8.47 -14.61 15.96
N ASP A 47 -7.47 -14.88 16.81
CA ASP A 47 -6.17 -15.41 16.37
C ASP A 47 -6.27 -16.83 15.80
N ASP A 48 -7.08 -17.69 16.44
CA ASP A 48 -7.23 -19.08 16.02
C ASP A 48 -8.19 -19.25 14.82
N HIS A 49 -9.20 -18.38 14.68
CA HIS A 49 -10.24 -18.46 13.65
C HIS A 49 -10.67 -17.06 13.21
N PRO A 50 -10.84 -16.79 11.90
CA PRO A 50 -11.26 -15.48 11.42
C PRO A 50 -12.69 -15.15 11.86
N ARG A 51 -12.99 -13.85 11.94
CA ARG A 51 -14.34 -13.36 12.22
C ARG A 51 -15.35 -13.87 11.15
N PRO A 52 -16.54 -14.33 11.57
CA PRO A 52 -17.56 -14.86 10.66
C PRO A 52 -18.15 -13.81 9.72
#